data_AF-A0A369QM64-F1
#
_entry.id   AF-A0A369QM64-F1
#
_cell.length_a   1.000
_cell.length_b   1.000
_cell.length_c   1.000
_cell.angle_alpha   90.00
_cell.angle_beta   90.00
_cell.angle_gamma   90.00
#
_symmetry.space_group_name_H-M   'P 1'
#
loop_
_entity.id
_entity.type
_entity.pdbx_description
1 polymer ?
#
loop_
_entity_poly.entity_id
_entity_poly.type
_entity_poly.pdbx_seq_one_letter_code
_entity_poly.pdbx_strand_id
1 'polypeptide(L)'
;MKTFTQSISILLVFLLIFTLRGTAQLRPNTFLMNADLLMQNKFKINAGNEQCLSALKVLLSATAPSLIRTPYSVVNKSITPPSGDKHDYISLAPYWWPDPNSATGLPYIRKDGQSNPEASNIKDNTYIRDLCKDIRLLGLSYYFTDDEKYASKAAELLKVFFLNSATRMNPNLKYAQLIRGDSRVYGTGTVDTEQLPELIDGVQLLIGSSSWTSENQEALQEWFNQYLNWLMDSEAGKLASASPNNIGTFYNLQIVSYALFTGNKALAKSIIELQTYNRLDGQFKSNGEQIYELARTNSWTYCNKNLKGWFNLASCAENVGINLWNYTSASGKSLKNAFQWMMPYVTRTKVWDFDQIGDFKIEYFTPVARTASAIYKDLNVQAILSESHARFVSGSYMELLTSRYY
;
A
#
# COMPACT_ATOMS: atom_id res chain seq x y z
N MET A 1 8.01 -6.15 79.62
CA MET A 1 8.59 -6.39 78.27
C MET A 1 7.46 -6.72 77.30
N LYS A 2 7.01 -5.72 76.52
CA LYS A 2 6.12 -5.83 75.35
C LYS A 2 6.49 -4.64 74.45
N THR A 3 7.47 -4.81 73.53
CA THR A 3 7.26 -4.94 72.05
C THR A 3 6.39 -3.79 71.51
N PHE A 4 6.91 -2.69 70.97
CA PHE A 4 7.79 -2.48 69.80
C PHE A 4 7.29 -3.15 68.51
N THR A 5 6.10 -2.77 68.06
CA THR A 5 5.58 -3.11 66.72
C THR A 5 4.57 -2.06 66.27
N GLN A 6 5.05 -0.89 65.82
CA GLN A 6 4.18 0.12 65.21
C GLN A 6 4.82 0.86 64.01
N SER A 7 5.79 0.23 63.33
CA SER A 7 6.51 0.89 62.22
C SER A 7 6.58 0.09 60.91
N ILE A 8 5.82 -1.00 60.74
CA ILE A 8 5.89 -1.84 59.52
C ILE A 8 4.65 -1.69 58.61
N SER A 9 3.62 -0.95 59.02
CA SER A 9 2.38 -0.87 58.22
C SER A 9 2.31 0.32 57.25
N ILE A 10 3.29 1.22 57.24
CA ILE A 10 3.28 2.41 56.37
C ILE A 10 4.15 2.24 55.12
N LEU A 11 5.11 1.30 55.12
CA LEU A 11 5.98 1.06 53.95
C LEU A 11 5.37 0.14 52.88
N LEU A 12 4.31 -0.60 53.21
CA LEU A 12 3.63 -1.53 52.28
C LEU A 12 2.48 -0.88 51.49
N VAL A 13 2.05 0.34 51.86
CA VAL A 13 1.02 1.08 51.13
C VAL A 13 1.62 2.02 50.06
N PHE A 14 2.91 2.35 50.17
CA PHE A 14 3.61 3.18 49.19
C PHE A 14 4.24 2.41 48.00
N LEU A 15 4.14 1.08 47.97
CA LEU A 15 4.70 0.25 46.89
C LEU A 15 3.66 -0.38 45.94
N LEU A 16 2.39 -0.02 46.08
CA LEU A 16 1.27 -0.56 45.26
C LEU A 16 0.52 0.50 44.46
N ILE A 17 1.15 1.65 44.22
CA ILE A 17 0.71 2.65 43.23
C ILE A 17 1.80 2.83 42.17
N PHE A 18 2.40 1.72 41.71
CA PHE A 18 2.66 1.66 40.27
C PHE A 18 1.31 1.29 39.66
N THR A 19 0.52 2.30 39.32
CA THR A 19 -0.53 2.11 38.34
C THR A 19 0.16 1.57 37.09
N LEU A 20 0.11 0.25 36.91
CA LEU A 20 0.06 -0.34 35.59
C LEU A 20 -1.11 0.33 34.89
N ARG A 21 -0.86 1.51 34.30
CA ARG A 21 -1.61 1.98 33.13
C ARG A 21 -1.19 1.09 31.97
N GLY A 22 -1.39 -0.22 32.13
CA GLY A 22 -1.45 -1.14 31.02
C GLY A 22 -2.82 -0.94 30.40
N THR A 23 -3.03 0.18 29.70
CA THR A 23 -4.04 0.19 28.66
C THR A 23 -3.63 -0.95 27.74
N ALA A 24 -4.41 -2.03 27.71
CA ALA A 24 -4.16 -3.14 26.80
C ALA A 24 -3.98 -2.53 25.40
N GLN A 25 -2.77 -2.64 24.85
CA GLN A 25 -2.44 -2.05 23.56
C GLN A 25 -3.40 -2.67 22.54
N LEU A 26 -4.29 -1.85 21.96
CA LEU A 26 -5.25 -2.34 21.00
C LEU A 26 -4.50 -2.83 19.76
N ARG A 27 -4.85 -4.03 19.31
CA ARG A 27 -4.41 -4.58 18.04
C ARG A 27 -4.95 -3.69 16.91
N PRO A 28 -4.09 -3.09 16.07
CA PRO A 28 -4.57 -2.22 15.00
C PRO A 28 -5.33 -3.03 13.94
N ASN A 29 -6.33 -2.41 13.30
CA ASN A 29 -7.15 -3.05 12.27
C ASN A 29 -6.59 -2.79 10.86
N THR A 30 -5.28 -3.03 10.68
CA THR A 30 -4.61 -2.94 9.37
C THR A 30 -4.87 -4.18 8.51
N PHE A 31 -4.83 -4.00 7.20
CA PHE A 31 -5.15 -5.03 6.20
C PHE A 31 -3.91 -5.53 5.46
N LEU A 32 -3.01 -4.63 5.03
CA LEU A 32 -1.79 -5.00 4.30
C LEU A 32 -0.66 -5.32 5.28
N MET A 33 -0.49 -4.46 6.30
CA MET A 33 0.44 -4.65 7.40
C MET A 33 -0.09 -5.66 8.40
N ASN A 34 0.77 -6.53 8.89
CA ASN A 34 0.41 -7.50 9.90
C ASN A 34 0.23 -6.82 11.27
N ALA A 35 -1.00 -6.79 11.77
CA ALA A 35 -1.34 -6.12 13.02
C ALA A 35 -0.61 -6.68 14.24
N ASP A 36 -0.40 -8.01 14.28
CA ASP A 36 0.29 -8.67 15.40
C ASP A 36 1.77 -8.30 15.43
N LEU A 37 2.42 -8.21 14.27
CA LEU A 37 3.79 -7.71 14.12
C LEU A 37 3.90 -6.25 14.59
N LEU A 38 2.96 -5.38 14.18
CA LEU A 38 2.94 -3.98 14.61
C LEU A 38 2.84 -3.88 16.15
N MET A 39 1.93 -4.65 16.75
CA MET A 39 1.76 -4.71 18.21
C MET A 39 3.01 -5.24 18.92
N GLN A 40 3.62 -6.33 18.41
CA GLN A 40 4.87 -6.86 18.94
C GLN A 40 6.01 -5.85 18.87
N ASN A 41 6.15 -5.14 17.76
CA ASN A 41 7.22 -4.16 17.60
C ASN A 41 6.99 -2.90 18.45
N LYS A 42 5.74 -2.48 18.67
CA LYS A 42 5.43 -1.41 19.64
C LYS A 42 5.81 -1.83 21.06
N PHE A 43 5.51 -3.08 21.45
CA PHE A 43 5.97 -3.63 22.73
C PHE A 43 7.49 -3.63 22.85
N LYS A 44 8.22 -4.08 21.82
CA LYS A 44 9.70 -4.05 21.81
C LYS A 44 10.26 -2.63 21.95
N ILE A 45 9.66 -1.65 21.28
CA ILE A 45 10.04 -0.22 21.42
C ILE A 45 9.87 0.22 22.88
N ASN A 46 8.71 -0.05 23.49
CA ASN A 46 8.42 0.32 24.88
C ASN A 46 9.33 -0.40 25.90
N ALA A 47 9.81 -1.60 25.55
CA ALA A 47 10.78 -2.36 26.34
C ALA A 47 12.26 -1.96 26.08
N GLY A 48 12.52 -0.95 25.25
CA GLY A 48 13.87 -0.45 24.99
C GLY A 48 14.69 -1.29 24.00
N ASN A 49 14.07 -2.09 23.14
CA ASN A 49 14.80 -2.87 22.13
C ASN A 49 15.55 -1.95 21.15
N GLU A 50 16.88 -2.03 21.15
CA GLU A 50 17.76 -1.14 20.38
C GLU A 50 17.48 -1.15 18.87
N GLN A 51 17.24 -2.33 18.29
CA GLN A 51 17.00 -2.46 16.84
C GLN A 51 15.67 -1.80 16.44
N CYS A 52 14.61 -2.00 17.22
CA CYS A 52 13.33 -1.36 16.96
C CYS A 52 13.39 0.16 17.22
N LEU A 53 14.15 0.62 18.22
CA LEU A 53 14.38 2.04 18.46
C LEU A 53 15.17 2.70 17.32
N SER A 54 16.17 2.00 16.77
CA SER A 54 16.91 2.44 15.59
C SER A 54 15.99 2.57 14.37
N ALA A 55 15.15 1.56 14.11
CA ALA A 55 14.17 1.61 13.04
C ALA A 55 13.12 2.70 13.24
N LEU A 56 12.69 2.95 14.48
CA LEU A 56 11.81 4.05 14.83
C LEU A 56 12.47 5.40 14.50
N LYS A 57 13.74 5.59 14.82
CA LYS A 57 14.47 6.82 14.45
C LYS A 57 14.50 7.03 12.93
N VAL A 58 14.69 5.96 12.16
CA VAL A 58 14.62 6.02 10.69
C VAL A 58 13.22 6.42 10.22
N LEU A 59 12.17 5.82 10.79
CA LEU A 59 10.78 6.17 10.52
C LEU A 59 10.51 7.66 10.79
N LEU A 60 10.86 8.16 11.99
CA LEU A 60 10.60 9.56 12.37
C LEU A 60 11.38 10.54 11.48
N SER A 61 12.59 10.18 11.07
CA SER A 61 13.37 10.97 10.10
C SER A 61 12.69 11.01 8.73
N ALA A 62 12.14 9.88 8.28
CA ALA A 62 11.38 9.80 7.02
C ALA A 62 10.04 10.55 7.08
N THR A 63 9.41 10.64 8.26
CA THR A 63 8.15 11.35 8.49
C THR A 63 8.32 12.86 8.66
N ALA A 64 9.51 13.35 9.04
CA ALA A 64 9.74 14.77 9.29
C ALA A 64 9.29 15.71 8.15
N PRO A 65 9.52 15.39 6.85
CA PRO A 65 9.00 16.20 5.75
C PRO A 65 7.46 16.24 5.67
N SER A 66 6.77 15.17 6.09
CA SER A 66 5.31 15.08 6.08
C SER A 66 4.66 16.09 7.03
N LEU A 67 5.33 16.41 8.15
CA LEU A 67 4.84 17.38 9.15
C LEU A 67 4.69 18.81 8.60
N ILE A 68 5.49 19.18 7.59
CA ILE A 68 5.50 20.53 7.01
C ILE A 68 4.82 20.61 5.63
N ARG A 69 4.13 19.55 5.20
CA ARG A 69 3.44 19.54 3.90
C ARG A 69 2.29 20.52 3.88
N THR A 70 2.19 21.31 2.82
CA THR A 70 0.92 21.97 2.49
C THR A 70 -0.10 20.90 2.09
N PRO A 71 -1.36 21.01 2.54
CA PRO A 71 -2.40 20.06 2.15
C PRO A 71 -2.56 19.88 0.64
N TYR A 72 -2.67 18.62 0.25
CA TYR A 72 -2.94 18.22 -1.12
C TYR A 72 -4.42 18.41 -1.44
N SER A 73 -4.75 18.87 -2.66
CA SER A 73 -6.11 18.86 -3.16
C SER A 73 -6.12 18.81 -4.68
N VAL A 74 -7.07 18.06 -5.23
CA VAL A 74 -7.32 18.02 -6.66
C VAL A 74 -7.81 19.37 -7.21
N VAL A 75 -8.36 20.28 -6.41
CA VAL A 75 -8.84 21.57 -6.93
C VAL A 75 -7.69 22.54 -7.27
N ASN A 76 -6.48 22.25 -6.81
CA ASN A 76 -5.29 23.10 -7.00
C ASN A 76 -4.67 23.00 -8.41
N LYS A 77 -5.08 22.02 -9.22
CA LYS A 77 -4.60 21.88 -10.59
C LYS A 77 -5.02 23.07 -11.46
N SER A 78 -4.17 23.47 -12.41
CA SER A 78 -4.46 24.56 -13.34
C SER A 78 -5.57 24.20 -14.34
N ILE A 79 -5.59 22.96 -14.82
CA ILE A 79 -6.57 22.47 -15.79
C ILE A 79 -7.94 22.16 -15.16
N THR A 80 -9.04 22.47 -15.85
CA THR A 80 -10.38 22.02 -15.45
C THR A 80 -10.70 20.71 -16.16
N PRO A 81 -11.12 19.65 -15.44
CA PRO A 81 -11.58 18.41 -16.06
C PRO A 81 -12.71 18.63 -17.06
N PRO A 82 -12.92 17.72 -18.03
CA PRO A 82 -13.98 17.85 -19.04
C PRO A 82 -15.41 18.00 -18.48
N SER A 83 -15.67 17.61 -17.23
CA SER A 83 -16.96 17.85 -16.56
C SER A 83 -17.24 19.33 -16.25
N GLY A 84 -16.21 20.19 -16.24
CA GLY A 84 -16.29 21.53 -15.69
C GLY A 84 -16.08 21.60 -14.17
N ASP A 85 -15.96 20.46 -13.48
CA ASP A 85 -15.80 20.38 -12.02
C ASP A 85 -14.33 20.16 -11.63
N LYS A 86 -13.76 21.07 -10.83
CA LYS A 86 -12.39 20.98 -10.30
C LYS A 86 -12.20 19.85 -9.28
N HIS A 87 -13.27 19.36 -8.67
CA HIS A 87 -13.25 18.24 -7.72
C HIS A 87 -13.03 16.89 -8.40
N ASP A 88 -13.24 16.80 -9.73
CA ASP A 88 -12.93 15.58 -10.46
C ASP A 88 -11.42 15.41 -10.62
N TYR A 89 -10.94 14.21 -10.33
CA TYR A 89 -9.55 13.83 -10.56
C TYR A 89 -9.24 13.78 -12.06
N ILE A 90 -8.08 14.30 -12.46
CA ILE A 90 -7.59 14.20 -13.84
C ILE A 90 -6.11 13.86 -13.90
N SER A 91 -5.72 13.05 -14.87
CA SER A 91 -4.31 12.79 -15.21
C SER A 91 -4.18 12.44 -16.70
N LEU A 92 -2.95 12.42 -17.22
CA LEU A 92 -2.66 11.92 -18.56
C LEU A 92 -1.95 10.57 -18.47
N ALA A 93 -2.21 9.70 -19.45
CA ALA A 93 -1.54 8.41 -19.52
C ALA A 93 -0.03 8.61 -19.74
N PRO A 94 0.84 8.04 -18.89
CA PRO A 94 2.25 8.43 -18.84
C PRO A 94 3.08 8.01 -20.06
N TYR A 95 2.63 7.02 -20.83
CA TYR A 95 3.40 6.47 -21.96
C TYR A 95 2.86 6.88 -23.33
N TRP A 96 2.07 7.94 -23.39
CA TRP A 96 1.46 8.41 -24.63
C TRP A 96 2.10 9.73 -25.07
N TRP A 97 2.56 9.76 -26.32
CA TRP A 97 3.36 10.83 -26.91
C TRP A 97 2.71 11.38 -28.17
N PRO A 98 2.97 12.65 -28.55
CA PRO A 98 2.57 13.16 -29.86
C PRO A 98 3.03 12.24 -30.99
N ASP A 99 2.16 12.00 -31.97
CA ASP A 99 2.48 11.22 -33.17
C ASP A 99 3.33 12.07 -34.14
N PRO A 100 4.61 11.74 -34.38
CA PRO A 100 5.46 12.49 -35.30
C PRO A 100 4.97 12.42 -36.76
N ASN A 101 4.10 11.47 -37.10
CA ASN A 101 3.54 11.33 -38.45
C ASN A 101 2.23 12.12 -38.65
N SER A 102 1.71 12.75 -37.60
CA SER A 102 0.51 13.59 -37.64
C SER A 102 0.89 15.06 -37.62
N ALA A 103 0.31 15.87 -38.51
CA ALA A 103 0.55 17.32 -38.55
C ALA A 103 0.16 18.04 -37.25
N THR A 104 -0.77 17.47 -36.47
CA THR A 104 -1.22 18.00 -35.17
C THR A 104 -0.57 17.29 -33.99
N GLY A 105 0.21 16.22 -34.23
CA GLY A 105 0.70 15.34 -33.18
C GLY A 105 -0.39 14.45 -32.54
N LEU A 106 -1.61 14.44 -33.08
CA LEU A 106 -2.75 13.70 -32.54
C LEU A 106 -3.26 12.60 -33.51
N PRO A 107 -3.88 11.52 -33.00
CA PRO A 107 -3.94 11.14 -31.58
C PRO A 107 -2.55 10.77 -31.05
N TYR A 108 -2.36 10.88 -29.73
CA TYR A 108 -1.10 10.42 -29.15
C TYR A 108 -0.91 8.92 -29.41
N ILE A 109 0.35 8.49 -29.48
CA ILE A 109 0.75 7.09 -29.68
C ILE A 109 1.50 6.57 -28.45
N ARG A 110 1.34 5.27 -28.18
CA ARG A 110 1.95 4.62 -27.02
C ARG A 110 3.44 4.31 -27.27
N LYS A 111 4.30 4.69 -26.33
CA LYS A 111 5.72 4.30 -26.23
C LYS A 111 5.95 3.64 -24.87
N ASP A 112 5.83 2.30 -24.81
CA ASP A 112 5.82 1.59 -23.54
C ASP A 112 7.08 1.81 -22.71
N GLY A 113 6.91 2.12 -21.43
CA GLY A 113 8.02 2.38 -20.51
C GLY A 113 8.73 3.72 -20.70
N GLN A 114 8.35 4.53 -21.70
CA GLN A 114 8.92 5.85 -21.95
C GLN A 114 7.95 6.93 -21.46
N SER A 115 8.24 7.51 -20.29
CA SER A 115 7.38 8.50 -19.66
C SER A 115 7.38 9.85 -20.41
N ASN A 116 6.21 10.29 -20.85
CA ASN A 116 5.98 11.64 -21.36
C ASN A 116 5.96 12.64 -20.18
N PRO A 117 6.90 13.60 -20.10
CA PRO A 117 6.95 14.58 -19.02
C PRO A 117 5.69 15.45 -18.93
N GLU A 118 4.95 15.59 -20.02
CA GLU A 118 3.69 16.32 -20.04
C GLU A 118 2.67 15.75 -19.03
N ALA A 119 2.65 14.43 -18.83
CA ALA A 119 1.77 13.81 -17.85
C ALA A 119 2.03 14.32 -16.42
N SER A 120 3.26 14.75 -16.13
CA SER A 120 3.66 15.30 -14.83
C SER A 120 3.25 16.77 -14.64
N ASN A 121 2.71 17.44 -15.68
CA ASN A 121 2.17 18.79 -15.56
C ASN A 121 0.83 18.79 -14.81
N ILE A 122 0.08 17.69 -14.86
CA ILE A 122 -1.13 17.50 -14.06
C ILE A 122 -0.75 16.82 -12.74
N LYS A 123 -0.97 17.52 -11.63
CA LYS A 123 -0.41 17.13 -10.33
C LYS A 123 -1.27 16.16 -9.53
N ASP A 124 -2.53 15.91 -9.88
CA ASP A 124 -3.43 15.06 -9.09
C ASP A 124 -2.82 13.66 -8.82
N ASN A 125 -2.15 13.06 -9.81
CA ASN A 125 -1.43 11.78 -9.65
C ASN A 125 -0.27 11.86 -8.65
N THR A 126 0.51 12.95 -8.67
CA THR A 126 1.57 13.15 -7.68
C THR A 126 0.98 13.42 -6.30
N TYR A 127 -0.06 14.26 -6.21
CA TYR A 127 -0.73 14.60 -4.96
C TYR A 127 -1.31 13.38 -4.26
N ILE A 128 -2.01 12.50 -4.97
CA ILE A 128 -2.59 11.31 -4.34
C ILE A 128 -1.53 10.30 -3.90
N ARG A 129 -0.44 10.13 -4.66
CA ARG A 129 0.69 9.27 -4.27
C ARG A 129 1.43 9.81 -3.06
N ASP A 130 1.73 11.11 -3.05
CA ASP A 130 2.40 11.76 -1.93
C ASP A 130 1.52 11.74 -0.67
N LEU A 131 0.21 11.96 -0.81
CA LEU A 131 -0.75 11.80 0.28
C LEU A 131 -0.73 10.37 0.84
N CYS A 132 -0.79 9.32 -0.01
CA CYS A 132 -0.73 7.93 0.46
C CYS A 132 0.54 7.66 1.27
N LYS A 133 1.69 8.13 0.77
CA LYS A 133 2.98 8.01 1.47
C LYS A 133 2.98 8.75 2.80
N ASP A 134 2.54 10.00 2.82
CA ASP A 134 2.54 10.83 4.02
C ASP A 134 1.59 10.27 5.09
N ILE A 135 0.38 9.85 4.73
CA ILE A 135 -0.57 9.25 5.69
C ILE A 135 -0.04 7.93 6.25
N ARG A 136 0.60 7.10 5.43
CA ARG A 136 1.26 5.87 5.90
C ARG A 136 2.34 6.19 6.94
N LEU A 137 3.23 7.16 6.66
CA LEU A 137 4.33 7.54 7.54
C LEU A 137 3.84 8.20 8.84
N LEU A 138 2.88 9.12 8.74
CA LEU A 138 2.27 9.79 9.88
C LEU A 138 1.51 8.81 10.76
N GLY A 139 0.72 7.90 10.18
CA GLY A 139 0.00 6.85 10.92
C GLY A 139 0.93 5.91 11.67
N LEU A 140 2.00 5.42 11.03
CA LEU A 140 3.02 4.61 11.71
C LEU A 140 3.73 5.38 12.83
N SER A 141 4.07 6.66 12.58
CA SER A 141 4.76 7.48 13.57
C SER A 141 3.89 7.76 14.79
N TYR A 142 2.61 8.10 14.57
CA TYR A 142 1.63 8.22 15.65
C TYR A 142 1.53 6.90 16.41
N TYR A 143 1.29 5.78 15.74
CA TYR A 143 1.09 4.48 16.40
C TYR A 143 2.27 4.07 17.28
N PHE A 144 3.52 4.26 16.83
CA PHE A 144 4.69 3.84 17.61
C PHE A 144 5.16 4.85 18.67
N THR A 145 4.71 6.10 18.62
CA THR A 145 5.16 7.14 19.58
C THR A 145 4.05 7.70 20.46
N ASP A 146 2.79 7.47 20.11
CA ASP A 146 1.60 8.10 20.69
C ASP A 146 1.65 9.65 20.63
N ASP A 147 2.51 10.23 19.78
CA ASP A 147 2.66 11.69 19.62
C ASP A 147 1.59 12.24 18.66
N GLU A 148 0.64 12.97 19.23
CA GLU A 148 -0.51 13.56 18.54
C GLU A 148 -0.16 14.49 17.38
N LYS A 149 1.06 15.05 17.31
CA LYS A 149 1.43 15.93 16.18
C LYS A 149 1.37 15.19 14.84
N TYR A 150 1.65 13.88 14.83
CA TYR A 150 1.60 13.06 13.62
C TYR A 150 0.14 12.80 13.21
N ALA A 151 -0.73 12.47 14.16
CA ALA A 151 -2.14 12.25 13.89
C ALA A 151 -2.88 13.53 13.52
N SER A 152 -2.56 14.65 14.17
CA SER A 152 -3.07 15.98 13.82
C SER A 152 -2.74 16.35 12.38
N LYS A 153 -1.48 16.13 11.96
CA LYS A 153 -1.10 16.39 10.57
C LYS A 153 -1.80 15.45 9.59
N ALA A 154 -1.92 14.17 9.91
CA ALA A 154 -2.63 13.21 9.07
C ALA A 154 -4.10 13.60 8.89
N ALA A 155 -4.76 14.00 9.98
CA ALA A 155 -6.14 14.46 9.97
C ALA A 155 -6.34 15.70 9.09
N GLU A 156 -5.42 16.68 9.15
CA GLU A 156 -5.44 17.86 8.27
C GLU A 156 -5.41 17.46 6.79
N LEU A 157 -4.43 16.63 6.40
CA LEU A 157 -4.25 16.20 5.01
C LEU A 157 -5.45 15.39 4.50
N LEU A 158 -5.97 14.46 5.30
CA LEU A 158 -7.14 13.64 4.95
C LEU A 158 -8.40 14.49 4.80
N LYS A 159 -8.65 15.42 5.73
CA LYS A 159 -9.80 16.31 5.69
C LYS A 159 -9.79 17.15 4.41
N VAL A 160 -8.67 17.76 4.06
CA VAL A 160 -8.57 18.59 2.85
C VAL A 160 -8.78 17.76 1.59
N PHE A 161 -8.18 16.57 1.50
CA PHE A 161 -8.24 15.78 0.26
C PHE A 161 -9.58 15.05 0.06
N PHE A 162 -10.23 14.59 1.13
CA PHE A 162 -11.41 13.71 1.03
C PHE A 162 -12.71 14.29 1.59
N LEU A 163 -12.66 15.14 2.62
CA LEU A 163 -13.85 15.44 3.44
C LEU A 163 -14.37 16.87 3.25
N ASN A 164 -13.46 17.85 3.20
CA ASN A 164 -13.79 19.27 3.11
C ASN A 164 -14.47 19.57 1.77
N SER A 165 -15.71 20.05 1.81
CA SER A 165 -16.54 20.27 0.61
C SER A 165 -15.90 21.20 -0.42
N ALA A 166 -15.08 22.16 0.01
CA ALA A 166 -14.39 23.11 -0.86
C ALA A 166 -13.15 22.53 -1.59
N THR A 167 -12.61 21.40 -1.13
CA THR A 167 -11.32 20.87 -1.63
C THR A 167 -11.32 19.38 -1.93
N ARG A 168 -12.35 18.64 -1.53
CA ARG A 168 -12.38 17.17 -1.62
C ARG A 168 -12.30 16.68 -3.06
N MET A 169 -11.68 15.53 -3.27
CA MET A 169 -11.78 14.79 -4.53
C MET A 169 -13.15 14.11 -4.63
N ASN A 170 -13.82 14.15 -5.79
CA ASN A 170 -14.99 13.32 -6.04
C ASN A 170 -14.58 11.83 -6.08
N PRO A 171 -15.37 10.88 -5.54
CA PRO A 171 -14.99 9.46 -5.41
C PRO A 171 -15.09 8.70 -6.74
N ASN A 172 -14.37 9.15 -7.76
CA ASN A 172 -14.27 8.52 -9.07
C ASN A 172 -12.98 8.89 -9.81
N LEU A 173 -12.59 8.09 -10.81
CA LEU A 173 -11.44 8.34 -11.70
C LEU A 173 -11.86 8.48 -13.16
N LYS A 174 -13.00 9.13 -13.43
CA LYS A 174 -13.55 9.24 -14.80
C LYS A 174 -12.57 9.87 -15.79
N TYR A 175 -11.72 10.78 -15.33
CA TYR A 175 -10.74 11.49 -16.16
C TYR A 175 -9.29 11.12 -15.83
N ALA A 176 -9.06 9.93 -15.25
CA ALA A 176 -7.71 9.43 -15.05
C ALA A 176 -7.11 8.88 -16.35
N GLN A 177 -5.80 9.12 -16.52
CA GLN A 177 -4.99 8.67 -17.65
C GLN A 177 -5.62 8.96 -19.03
N LEU A 178 -6.12 10.17 -19.22
CA LEU A 178 -6.60 10.60 -20.53
C LEU A 178 -5.47 10.54 -21.57
N ILE A 179 -5.85 10.24 -22.81
CA ILE A 179 -4.96 10.22 -23.97
C ILE A 179 -5.40 11.34 -24.90
N ARG A 180 -4.47 12.21 -25.30
CA ARG A 180 -4.81 13.33 -26.17
C ARG A 180 -5.22 12.85 -27.55
N GLY A 181 -6.33 13.40 -28.06
CA GLY A 181 -6.91 13.00 -29.35
C GLY A 181 -7.65 11.66 -29.31
N ASP A 182 -7.88 11.08 -28.13
CA ASP A 182 -8.58 9.81 -27.97
C ASP A 182 -9.66 9.93 -26.90
N SER A 183 -10.90 9.61 -27.26
CA SER A 183 -12.08 9.71 -26.40
C SER A 183 -12.49 8.38 -25.78
N ARG A 184 -11.74 7.29 -26.01
CA ARG A 184 -12.06 5.97 -25.44
C ARG A 184 -11.83 5.95 -23.93
N VAL A 185 -12.60 5.10 -23.26
CA VAL A 185 -12.41 4.81 -21.83
C VAL A 185 -11.40 3.67 -21.68
N TYR A 186 -10.47 3.83 -20.74
CA TYR A 186 -9.43 2.84 -20.46
C TYR A 186 -9.46 2.42 -18.99
N GLY A 187 -9.28 1.13 -18.73
CA GLY A 187 -9.16 0.61 -17.36
C GLY A 187 -7.85 0.99 -16.67
N THR A 188 -6.84 1.41 -17.43
CA THR A 188 -5.50 1.71 -16.90
C THR A 188 -5.50 2.89 -15.92
N GLY A 189 -6.48 3.80 -16.02
CA GLY A 189 -6.62 4.95 -15.12
C GLY A 189 -6.77 4.57 -13.66
N THR A 190 -7.32 3.38 -13.35
CA THR A 190 -7.50 2.91 -11.96
C THR A 190 -6.19 2.65 -11.21
N VAL A 191 -5.07 2.56 -11.94
CA VAL A 191 -3.71 2.42 -11.39
C VAL A 191 -3.27 3.68 -10.64
N ASP A 192 -3.84 4.85 -10.96
CA ASP A 192 -3.45 6.11 -10.32
C ASP A 192 -3.75 6.15 -8.82
N THR A 193 -4.71 5.32 -8.35
CA THR A 193 -5.07 5.15 -6.94
C THR A 193 -4.56 3.85 -6.33
N GLU A 194 -3.64 3.12 -6.99
CA GLU A 194 -3.21 1.79 -6.54
C GLU A 194 -2.55 1.75 -5.15
N GLN A 195 -2.17 2.91 -4.60
CA GLN A 195 -1.56 3.07 -3.28
C GLN A 195 -2.56 3.42 -2.17
N LEU A 196 -3.83 3.71 -2.48
CA LEU A 196 -4.85 3.97 -1.45
C LEU A 196 -5.01 2.82 -0.42
N PRO A 197 -4.81 1.53 -0.77
CA PRO A 197 -4.74 0.47 0.25
C PRO A 197 -3.66 0.71 1.32
N GLU A 198 -2.52 1.30 0.97
CA GLU A 198 -1.47 1.67 1.95
C GLU A 198 -1.88 2.88 2.80
N LEU A 199 -2.64 3.83 2.21
CA LEU A 199 -3.23 4.98 2.93
C LEU A 199 -4.21 4.50 4.00
N ILE A 200 -5.12 3.59 3.64
CA ILE A 200 -6.12 3.02 4.56
C ILE A 200 -5.43 2.42 5.80
N ASP A 201 -4.38 1.66 5.59
CA ASP A 201 -3.58 1.09 6.67
C ASP A 201 -2.99 2.18 7.59
N GLY A 202 -2.52 3.29 7.02
CA GLY A 202 -2.09 4.47 7.79
C GLY A 202 -3.23 5.12 8.59
N VAL A 203 -4.44 5.21 8.02
CA VAL A 203 -5.64 5.73 8.69
C VAL A 203 -6.04 4.84 9.87
N GLN A 204 -6.02 3.52 9.69
CA GLN A 204 -6.40 2.57 10.74
C GLN A 204 -5.47 2.67 11.97
N LEU A 205 -4.26 3.19 11.80
CA LEU A 205 -3.32 3.45 12.89
C LEU A 205 -3.62 4.74 13.67
N LEU A 206 -4.46 5.64 13.15
CA LEU A 206 -4.89 6.87 13.83
C LEU A 206 -6.03 6.65 14.82
N ILE A 207 -6.65 5.46 14.82
CA ILE A 207 -7.77 5.14 15.73
C ILE A 207 -7.29 5.27 17.18
N GLY A 208 -8.01 6.08 17.96
CA GLY A 208 -7.66 6.44 19.34
C GLY A 208 -7.03 7.83 19.48
N SER A 209 -6.66 8.47 18.38
CA SER A 209 -6.21 9.87 18.38
C SER A 209 -7.36 10.83 18.67
N SER A 210 -7.08 11.86 19.45
CA SER A 210 -8.00 13.00 19.64
C SER A 210 -8.18 13.84 18.36
N SER A 211 -7.22 13.77 17.44
CA SER A 211 -7.21 14.49 16.16
C SER A 211 -8.00 13.78 15.05
N TRP A 212 -8.21 12.46 15.18
CA TRP A 212 -8.94 11.63 14.21
C TRP A 212 -10.18 10.99 14.85
N THR A 213 -11.28 11.75 14.85
CA THR A 213 -12.54 11.34 15.47
C THR A 213 -13.31 10.27 14.66
N SER A 214 -14.28 9.62 15.31
CA SER A 214 -15.21 8.66 14.69
C SER A 214 -15.93 9.24 13.47
N GLU A 215 -16.34 10.51 13.53
CA GLU A 215 -17.05 11.16 12.44
C GLU A 215 -16.15 11.31 11.19
N ASN A 216 -14.85 11.57 11.38
CA ASN A 216 -13.90 11.62 10.25
C ASN A 216 -13.67 10.22 9.66
N GLN A 217 -13.59 9.20 10.53
CA GLN A 217 -13.47 7.80 10.10
C GLN A 217 -14.68 7.39 9.26
N GLU A 218 -15.90 7.63 9.74
CA GLU A 218 -17.14 7.30 9.04
C GLU A 218 -17.27 8.07 7.71
N ALA A 219 -16.95 9.37 7.71
CA ALA A 219 -16.98 10.17 6.48
C ALA A 219 -15.97 9.68 5.43
N LEU A 220 -14.78 9.26 5.86
CA LEU A 220 -13.79 8.69 4.95
C LEU A 220 -14.21 7.30 4.44
N GLN A 221 -14.77 6.45 5.31
CA GLN A 221 -15.34 5.16 4.90
C GLN A 221 -16.45 5.34 3.88
N GLU A 222 -17.31 6.35 4.04
CA GLU A 222 -18.35 6.65 3.07
C GLU A 222 -17.77 7.09 1.70
N TRP A 223 -16.71 7.90 1.70
CA TRP A 223 -16.00 8.24 0.45
C TRP A 223 -15.46 6.98 -0.26
N PHE A 224 -14.84 6.07 0.50
CA PHE A 224 -14.33 4.81 -0.05
C PHE A 224 -15.44 3.85 -0.48
N ASN A 225 -16.60 3.87 0.18
CA ASN A 225 -17.78 3.11 -0.22
C ASN A 225 -18.31 3.59 -1.58
N GLN A 226 -18.43 4.91 -1.77
CA GLN A 226 -18.81 5.50 -3.05
C GLN A 226 -17.78 5.17 -4.14
N TYR A 227 -16.49 5.25 -3.83
CA TYR A 227 -15.43 4.95 -4.79
C TYR A 227 -15.39 3.46 -5.17
N LEU A 228 -15.58 2.57 -4.20
CA LEU A 228 -15.72 1.13 -4.42
C LEU A 228 -16.88 0.80 -5.37
N ASN A 229 -18.05 1.39 -5.14
CA ASN A 229 -19.20 1.21 -6.03
C ASN A 229 -18.90 1.72 -7.45
N TRP A 230 -18.28 2.90 -7.57
CA TRP A 230 -17.85 3.42 -8.87
C TRP A 230 -16.86 2.48 -9.59
N LEU A 231 -15.90 1.89 -8.87
CA LEU A 231 -14.96 0.92 -9.44
C LEU A 231 -15.66 -0.35 -9.93
N MET A 232 -16.68 -0.85 -9.22
CA MET A 232 -17.38 -2.07 -9.63
C MET A 232 -18.34 -1.84 -10.80
N ASP A 233 -18.96 -0.66 -10.88
CA ASP A 233 -20.06 -0.40 -11.82
C ASP A 233 -19.64 0.35 -13.09
N SER A 234 -18.61 1.20 -13.01
CA SER A 234 -18.17 2.03 -14.15
C SER A 234 -17.54 1.23 -15.28
N GLU A 235 -17.60 1.77 -16.50
CA GLU A 235 -16.93 1.19 -17.67
C GLU A 235 -15.40 1.06 -17.45
N ALA A 236 -14.77 2.12 -16.92
CA ALA A 236 -13.35 2.13 -16.60
C ALA A 236 -12.99 1.02 -15.59
N GLY A 237 -13.80 0.88 -14.54
CA GLY A 237 -13.61 -0.17 -13.54
C GLY A 237 -13.78 -1.59 -14.09
N LYS A 238 -14.78 -1.82 -14.94
CA LYS A 238 -14.97 -3.10 -15.64
C LYS A 238 -13.80 -3.44 -16.56
N LEU A 239 -13.27 -2.46 -17.30
CA LEU A 239 -12.08 -2.64 -18.14
C LEU A 239 -10.81 -2.92 -17.31
N ALA A 240 -10.67 -2.28 -16.14
CA ALA A 240 -9.58 -2.55 -15.21
C ALA A 240 -9.67 -3.97 -14.65
N SER A 241 -10.87 -4.40 -14.26
CA SER A 241 -11.14 -5.77 -13.81
C SER A 241 -10.80 -6.80 -14.88
N ALA A 242 -11.14 -6.55 -16.14
CA ALA A 242 -10.85 -7.43 -17.26
C ALA A 242 -9.37 -7.43 -17.68
N SER A 243 -8.53 -6.54 -17.16
CA SER A 243 -7.12 -6.45 -17.54
C SER A 243 -6.36 -7.69 -17.08
N PRO A 244 -5.63 -8.39 -17.98
CA PRO A 244 -5.01 -9.67 -17.64
C PRO A 244 -3.69 -9.51 -16.89
N ASN A 245 -3.14 -8.31 -16.80
CA ASN A 245 -1.84 -8.01 -16.21
C ASN A 245 -1.99 -7.36 -14.81
N ASN A 246 -0.93 -6.73 -14.32
CA ASN A 246 -0.85 -6.05 -13.02
C ASN A 246 -2.00 -5.07 -12.76
N ILE A 247 -2.58 -4.45 -13.79
CA ILE A 247 -3.76 -3.58 -13.63
C ILE A 247 -4.90 -4.35 -12.95
N GLY A 248 -5.17 -5.57 -13.39
CA GLY A 248 -6.20 -6.42 -12.79
C GLY A 248 -5.86 -6.85 -11.36
N THR A 249 -4.57 -7.09 -11.07
CA THR A 249 -4.08 -7.41 -9.73
C THR A 249 -4.32 -6.25 -8.77
N PHE A 250 -3.93 -5.04 -9.17
CA PHE A 250 -4.13 -3.84 -8.35
C PHE A 250 -5.61 -3.44 -8.30
N TYR A 251 -6.41 -3.73 -9.32
CA TYR A 251 -7.87 -3.58 -9.24
C TYR A 251 -8.44 -4.47 -8.14
N ASN A 252 -8.13 -5.77 -8.13
CA ASN A 252 -8.56 -6.68 -7.05
C ASN A 252 -8.03 -6.22 -5.68
N LEU A 253 -6.76 -5.80 -5.58
CA LEU A 253 -6.21 -5.28 -4.32
C LEU A 253 -7.05 -4.12 -3.80
N GLN A 254 -7.33 -3.14 -4.65
CA GLN A 254 -8.13 -1.97 -4.30
C GLN A 254 -9.53 -2.38 -3.79
N ILE A 255 -10.31 -3.12 -4.59
CA ILE A 255 -11.71 -3.42 -4.20
C ILE A 255 -11.80 -4.33 -2.97
N VAL A 256 -10.85 -5.24 -2.76
CA VAL A 256 -10.79 -6.06 -1.54
C VAL A 256 -10.44 -5.19 -0.34
N SER A 257 -9.41 -4.35 -0.43
CA SER A 257 -9.03 -3.46 0.68
C SER A 257 -10.12 -2.45 1.03
N TYR A 258 -10.84 -1.91 0.03
CA TYR A 258 -11.92 -0.96 0.27
C TYR A 258 -13.13 -1.64 0.90
N ALA A 259 -13.50 -2.82 0.44
CA ALA A 259 -14.56 -3.61 1.06
C ALA A 259 -14.23 -3.97 2.53
N LEU A 260 -12.96 -4.28 2.84
CA LEU A 260 -12.52 -4.47 4.22
C LEU A 260 -12.62 -3.18 5.04
N PHE A 261 -12.18 -2.05 4.48
CA PHE A 261 -12.17 -0.75 5.17
C PHE A 261 -13.58 -0.25 5.48
N THR A 262 -14.55 -0.47 4.58
CA THR A 262 -15.96 -0.11 4.79
C THR A 262 -16.75 -1.14 5.59
N GLY A 263 -16.07 -2.17 6.14
CA GLY A 263 -16.67 -3.20 6.98
C GLY A 263 -17.39 -4.32 6.22
N ASN A 264 -17.43 -4.29 4.89
CA ASN A 264 -18.06 -5.31 4.06
C ASN A 264 -17.15 -6.53 3.81
N LYS A 265 -16.88 -7.28 4.88
CA LYS A 265 -16.06 -8.51 4.81
C LYS A 265 -16.64 -9.59 3.90
N ALA A 266 -17.97 -9.67 3.77
CA ALA A 266 -18.63 -10.63 2.90
C ALA A 266 -18.31 -10.35 1.42
N LEU A 267 -18.35 -9.07 1.00
CA LEU A 267 -17.94 -8.66 -0.34
C LEU A 267 -16.45 -8.93 -0.58
N ALA A 268 -15.58 -8.57 0.38
CA ALA A 268 -14.14 -8.83 0.26
C ALA A 268 -13.86 -10.33 0.03
N LYS A 269 -14.51 -11.20 0.81
CA LYS A 269 -14.41 -12.66 0.65
C LYS A 269 -14.92 -13.13 -0.72
N SER A 270 -16.09 -12.66 -1.13
CA SER A 270 -16.69 -12.99 -2.44
C SER A 270 -15.80 -12.60 -3.62
N ILE A 271 -15.19 -11.40 -3.58
CA ILE A 271 -14.25 -10.96 -4.63
C ILE A 271 -13.06 -11.93 -4.72
N ILE A 272 -12.50 -12.35 -3.59
CA ILE A 272 -11.36 -13.26 -3.58
C ILE A 272 -11.74 -14.61 -4.20
N GLU A 273 -12.86 -15.18 -3.76
CA GLU A 273 -13.33 -16.51 -4.18
C GLU A 273 -13.76 -16.54 -5.66
N LEU A 274 -14.43 -15.49 -6.14
CA LEU A 274 -15.01 -15.47 -7.49
C LEU A 274 -14.09 -14.84 -8.55
N GLN A 275 -13.21 -13.90 -8.17
CA GLN A 275 -12.37 -13.16 -9.11
C GLN A 275 -10.88 -13.44 -8.91
N THR A 276 -10.37 -13.33 -7.68
CA THR A 276 -8.93 -13.37 -7.42
C THR A 276 -8.32 -14.75 -7.70
N TYR A 277 -9.00 -15.84 -7.37
CA TYR A 277 -8.52 -17.19 -7.74
C TYR A 277 -8.40 -17.39 -9.25
N ASN A 278 -9.43 -16.98 -10.01
CA ASN A 278 -9.40 -17.05 -11.48
C ASN A 278 -8.30 -16.18 -12.08
N ARG A 279 -8.06 -15.00 -11.49
CA ARG A 279 -6.96 -14.11 -11.93
C ARG A 279 -5.60 -14.72 -11.68
N LEU A 280 -5.40 -15.38 -10.53
CA LEU A 280 -4.14 -16.07 -10.22
C LEU A 280 -3.87 -17.14 -11.28
N ASP A 281 -4.88 -17.93 -11.64
CA ASP A 281 -4.74 -18.91 -12.72
C ASP A 281 -4.46 -18.24 -14.07
N GLY A 282 -5.11 -17.12 -14.39
CA GLY A 282 -4.89 -16.42 -15.67
C GLY A 282 -3.52 -15.74 -15.82
N GLN A 283 -2.90 -15.30 -14.72
CA GLN A 283 -1.68 -14.47 -14.76
C GLN A 283 -0.36 -15.22 -14.74
N PHE A 284 -0.33 -16.38 -14.08
CA PHE A 284 0.88 -17.15 -13.91
C PHE A 284 0.88 -18.38 -14.82
N LYS A 285 2.05 -18.80 -15.29
CA LYS A 285 2.24 -20.19 -15.73
C LYS A 285 2.42 -21.11 -14.52
N SER A 286 2.34 -22.42 -14.74
CA SER A 286 2.57 -23.43 -13.70
C SER A 286 3.93 -23.28 -13.03
N ASN A 287 4.96 -22.88 -13.78
CA ASN A 287 6.31 -22.62 -13.27
C ASN A 287 6.48 -21.25 -12.59
N GLY A 288 5.45 -20.39 -12.56
CA GLY A 288 5.48 -19.07 -11.95
C GLY A 288 5.72 -17.88 -12.89
N GLU A 289 5.97 -18.11 -14.18
CA GLU A 289 6.18 -17.01 -15.15
C GLU A 289 4.98 -16.05 -15.21
N GLN A 290 5.27 -14.75 -15.33
CA GLN A 290 4.29 -13.67 -15.42
C GLN A 290 4.20 -13.14 -16.86
N ILE A 291 3.57 -13.90 -17.76
CA ILE A 291 3.67 -13.66 -19.22
C ILE A 291 3.32 -12.24 -19.66
N TYR A 292 2.30 -11.63 -19.04
CA TYR A 292 1.85 -10.29 -19.41
C TYR A 292 2.82 -9.19 -18.95
N GLU A 293 3.56 -9.44 -17.87
CA GLU A 293 4.59 -8.51 -17.37
C GLU A 293 5.91 -8.68 -18.13
N LEU A 294 6.23 -9.91 -18.55
CA LEU A 294 7.41 -10.22 -19.35
C LEU A 294 7.35 -9.61 -20.76
N ALA A 295 6.15 -9.35 -21.28
CA ALA A 295 5.94 -8.68 -22.56
C ALA A 295 6.17 -7.15 -22.51
N ARG A 296 6.57 -6.59 -21.36
CA ARG A 296 6.75 -5.14 -21.16
C ARG A 296 8.21 -4.74 -21.39
N THR A 297 8.42 -3.53 -21.88
CA THR A 297 9.77 -2.96 -22.08
C THR A 297 10.55 -2.76 -20.76
N ASN A 298 9.84 -2.70 -19.64
CA ASN A 298 10.38 -2.68 -18.27
C ASN A 298 9.94 -3.93 -17.50
N SER A 299 10.17 -5.12 -18.07
CA SER A 299 9.62 -6.39 -17.58
C SER A 299 10.01 -6.72 -16.14
N TRP A 300 11.28 -6.50 -15.74
CA TRP A 300 11.72 -6.73 -14.35
C TRP A 300 10.93 -5.87 -13.37
N THR A 301 10.72 -4.60 -13.72
CA THR A 301 9.93 -3.66 -12.91
C THR A 301 8.48 -4.14 -12.77
N TYR A 302 7.86 -4.58 -13.86
CA TYR A 302 6.47 -5.03 -13.86
C TYR A 302 6.26 -6.38 -13.16
N CYS A 303 7.18 -7.33 -13.31
CA CYS A 303 7.17 -8.60 -12.58
C CYS A 303 7.25 -8.40 -11.06
N ASN A 304 8.13 -7.50 -10.60
CA ASN A 304 8.22 -7.16 -9.18
C ASN A 304 6.97 -6.43 -8.68
N LYS A 305 6.47 -5.46 -9.47
CA LYS A 305 5.25 -4.71 -9.14
C LYS A 305 4.04 -5.64 -8.99
N ASN A 306 3.82 -6.53 -9.95
CA ASN A 306 2.69 -7.45 -9.93
C ASN A 306 2.78 -8.42 -8.74
N LEU A 307 3.97 -8.99 -8.49
CA LEU A 307 4.19 -9.88 -7.35
C LEU A 307 3.97 -9.17 -6.00
N LYS A 308 4.38 -7.90 -5.87
CA LYS A 308 4.06 -7.07 -4.69
C LYS A 308 2.53 -6.93 -4.52
N GLY A 309 1.80 -6.64 -5.60
CA GLY A 309 0.34 -6.55 -5.58
C GLY A 309 -0.33 -7.84 -5.09
N TRP A 310 0.15 -9.00 -5.57
CA TRP A 310 -0.32 -10.31 -5.12
C TRP A 310 -0.02 -10.61 -3.65
N PHE A 311 1.16 -10.24 -3.16
CA PHE A 311 1.53 -10.41 -1.76
C PHE A 311 0.65 -9.53 -0.86
N ASN A 312 0.38 -8.29 -1.27
CA ASN A 312 -0.55 -7.41 -0.56
C ASN A 312 -1.98 -7.97 -0.56
N LEU A 313 -2.43 -8.55 -1.68
CA LEU A 313 -3.72 -9.24 -1.76
C LEU A 313 -3.80 -10.44 -0.81
N ALA A 314 -2.72 -11.21 -0.69
CA ALA A 314 -2.67 -12.33 0.23
C ALA A 314 -2.71 -11.89 1.69
N SER A 315 -2.06 -10.78 2.05
CA SER A 315 -2.26 -10.15 3.37
C SER A 315 -3.72 -9.74 3.60
N CYS A 316 -4.37 -9.13 2.61
CA CYS A 316 -5.78 -8.75 2.72
C CYS A 316 -6.68 -9.97 2.94
N ALA A 317 -6.44 -11.06 2.21
CA ALA A 317 -7.23 -12.29 2.27
C ALA A 317 -7.26 -12.94 3.66
N GLU A 318 -6.18 -12.80 4.45
CA GLU A 318 -6.16 -13.29 5.84
C GLU A 318 -7.25 -12.66 6.72
N ASN A 319 -7.64 -11.42 6.43
CA ASN A 319 -8.66 -10.68 7.19
C ASN A 319 -10.09 -11.26 7.02
N VAL A 320 -10.26 -12.18 6.08
CA VAL A 320 -11.51 -12.95 5.85
C VAL A 320 -11.28 -14.46 5.96
N GLY A 321 -10.17 -14.88 6.57
CA GLY A 321 -9.86 -16.29 6.82
C GLY A 321 -9.42 -17.07 5.58
N ILE A 322 -8.97 -16.39 4.51
CA ILE A 322 -8.48 -17.05 3.28
C ILE A 322 -6.94 -17.07 3.27
N ASN A 323 -6.38 -18.28 3.09
CA ASN A 323 -4.94 -18.48 2.95
C ASN A 323 -4.52 -18.46 1.46
N LEU A 324 -4.44 -17.25 0.88
CA LEU A 324 -4.00 -17.09 -0.51
C LEU A 324 -2.51 -17.39 -0.69
N TRP A 325 -1.70 -17.30 0.37
CA TRP A 325 -0.27 -17.60 0.34
C TRP A 325 0.04 -19.02 -0.14
N ASN A 326 -0.74 -20.00 0.33
CA ASN A 326 -0.57 -21.42 0.02
C ASN A 326 -1.62 -21.95 -0.96
N TYR A 327 -2.45 -21.07 -1.52
CA TYR A 327 -3.39 -21.45 -2.55
C TYR A 327 -2.66 -21.93 -3.81
N THR A 328 -3.13 -23.05 -4.35
CA THR A 328 -2.71 -23.58 -5.65
C THR A 328 -3.96 -23.73 -6.50
N SER A 329 -3.95 -23.15 -7.70
CA SER A 329 -5.07 -23.24 -8.62
C SER A 329 -5.25 -24.67 -9.16
N ALA A 330 -6.40 -24.94 -9.78
CA ALA A 330 -6.64 -26.23 -10.45
C ALA A 330 -5.57 -26.56 -11.52
N SER A 331 -4.98 -25.54 -12.16
CA SER A 331 -3.88 -25.69 -13.12
C SER A 331 -2.48 -25.76 -12.49
N GLY A 332 -2.37 -25.87 -11.17
CA GLY A 332 -1.08 -25.97 -10.46
C GLY A 332 -0.31 -24.65 -10.33
N LYS A 333 -0.96 -23.49 -10.49
CA LYS A 333 -0.33 -22.16 -10.40
C LYS A 333 -0.46 -21.63 -8.98
N SER A 334 0.57 -20.94 -8.48
CA SER A 334 0.58 -20.43 -7.10
C SER A 334 1.47 -19.19 -6.97
N LEU A 335 1.23 -18.40 -5.92
CA LEU A 335 2.11 -17.27 -5.56
C LEU A 335 3.52 -17.74 -5.19
N LYS A 336 3.62 -18.92 -4.59
CA LYS A 336 4.89 -19.55 -4.25
C LYS A 336 5.72 -19.85 -5.50
N ASN A 337 5.12 -20.44 -6.54
CA ASN A 337 5.80 -20.71 -7.80
C ASN A 337 6.25 -19.41 -8.47
N ALA A 338 5.39 -18.38 -8.48
CA ALA A 338 5.74 -17.05 -9.02
C ALA A 338 6.92 -16.40 -8.30
N PHE A 339 6.96 -16.49 -6.97
CA PHE A 339 8.09 -16.05 -6.17
C PHE A 339 9.36 -16.85 -6.47
N GLN A 340 9.27 -18.19 -6.49
CA GLN A 340 10.40 -19.08 -6.80
C GLN A 340 10.97 -18.85 -8.19
N TRP A 341 10.13 -18.58 -9.18
CA TRP A 341 10.55 -18.29 -10.54
C TRP A 341 11.46 -17.06 -10.63
N MET A 342 11.21 -16.04 -9.80
CA MET A 342 12.02 -14.82 -9.75
C MET A 342 13.38 -15.04 -9.06
N MET A 343 13.50 -16.03 -8.16
CA MET A 343 14.68 -16.20 -7.30
C MET A 343 16.02 -16.33 -8.08
N PRO A 344 16.14 -17.16 -9.14
CA PRO A 344 17.40 -17.32 -9.86
C PRO A 344 17.98 -16.02 -10.46
N TYR A 345 17.10 -15.06 -10.82
CA TYR A 345 17.51 -13.78 -11.37
C TYR A 345 18.08 -12.85 -10.28
N VAL A 346 17.54 -12.92 -9.07
CA VAL A 346 18.02 -12.14 -7.92
C VAL A 346 19.32 -12.70 -7.37
N THR A 347 19.46 -14.04 -7.34
CA THR A 347 20.70 -14.71 -6.94
C THR A 347 21.76 -14.74 -8.05
N ARG A 348 21.47 -14.10 -9.20
CA ARG A 348 22.37 -14.03 -10.37
C ARG A 348 22.81 -15.39 -10.91
N THR A 349 22.02 -16.44 -10.67
CA THR A 349 22.23 -17.78 -11.26
C THR A 349 21.57 -17.89 -12.64
N LYS A 350 20.70 -16.93 -12.99
CA LYS A 350 20.21 -16.66 -14.35
C LYS A 350 20.37 -15.19 -14.70
N VAL A 351 20.61 -14.90 -15.99
CA VAL A 351 20.57 -13.55 -16.55
C VAL A 351 19.13 -13.21 -16.91
N TRP A 352 18.75 -11.94 -16.75
CA TRP A 352 17.44 -11.44 -17.16
C TRP A 352 17.45 -11.15 -18.67
N ASP A 353 17.02 -12.13 -19.47
CA ASP A 353 17.03 -12.06 -20.95
C ASP A 353 15.73 -11.45 -21.53
N PHE A 354 14.99 -10.67 -20.74
CA PHE A 354 13.79 -9.94 -21.16
C PHE A 354 14.04 -8.44 -21.16
N ASP A 355 13.21 -7.68 -21.88
CA ASP A 355 13.37 -6.22 -22.00
C ASP A 355 13.31 -5.51 -20.64
N GLN A 356 14.34 -4.73 -20.34
CA GLN A 356 14.37 -3.86 -19.18
C GLN A 356 15.11 -2.57 -19.54
N ILE A 357 14.38 -1.63 -20.16
CA ILE A 357 14.94 -0.38 -20.69
C ILE A 357 15.33 0.62 -19.59
N GLY A 358 14.72 0.52 -18.42
CA GLY A 358 15.11 1.25 -17.20
C GLY A 358 15.99 0.42 -16.27
N ASP A 359 16.23 0.91 -15.05
CA ASP A 359 17.12 0.25 -14.10
C ASP A 359 16.70 -1.19 -13.72
N PHE A 360 17.64 -2.13 -13.82
CA PHE A 360 17.53 -3.46 -13.21
C PHE A 360 18.07 -3.42 -11.78
N LYS A 361 17.18 -3.34 -10.79
CA LYS A 361 17.52 -3.29 -9.35
C LYS A 361 17.00 -4.52 -8.64
N ILE A 362 17.89 -5.33 -8.08
CA ILE A 362 17.53 -6.53 -7.30
C ILE A 362 16.71 -6.16 -6.05
N GLU A 363 16.90 -4.92 -5.56
CA GLU A 363 16.24 -4.36 -4.38
C GLU A 363 14.72 -4.24 -4.56
N TYR A 364 14.23 -4.24 -5.81
CA TYR A 364 12.78 -4.28 -6.08
C TYR A 364 12.14 -5.59 -5.57
N PHE A 365 12.91 -6.67 -5.47
CA PHE A 365 12.44 -7.96 -4.96
C PHE A 365 12.59 -8.10 -3.44
N THR A 366 13.43 -7.29 -2.80
CA THR A 366 13.73 -7.43 -1.36
C THR A 366 12.49 -7.37 -0.46
N PRO A 367 11.51 -6.46 -0.65
CA PRO A 367 10.32 -6.41 0.21
C PRO A 367 9.48 -7.70 0.16
N VAL A 368 9.28 -8.27 -1.04
CA VAL A 368 8.55 -9.53 -1.20
C VAL A 368 9.37 -10.71 -0.69
N ALA A 369 10.70 -10.69 -0.85
CA ALA A 369 11.60 -11.71 -0.29
C ALA A 369 11.53 -11.76 1.24
N ARG A 370 11.51 -10.62 1.94
CA ARG A 370 11.32 -10.59 3.40
C ARG A 370 10.01 -11.24 3.81
N THR A 371 8.92 -10.86 3.16
CA THR A 371 7.60 -11.43 3.44
C THR A 371 7.57 -12.93 3.15
N ALA A 372 8.11 -13.37 2.01
CA ALA A 372 8.22 -14.78 1.65
C ALA A 372 9.05 -15.58 2.67
N SER A 373 10.09 -14.99 3.25
CA SER A 373 10.87 -15.58 4.32
C SER A 373 10.00 -15.94 5.55
N ALA A 374 9.03 -15.10 5.89
CA ALA A 374 8.08 -15.40 6.95
C ALA A 374 7.09 -16.53 6.59
N ILE A 375 6.73 -16.65 5.32
CA ILE A 375 5.62 -17.47 4.84
C ILE A 375 6.07 -18.85 4.31
N TYR A 376 7.08 -18.88 3.44
CA TYR A 376 7.57 -20.08 2.74
C TYR A 376 8.85 -20.60 3.38
N LYS A 377 8.72 -21.30 4.52
CA LYS A 377 9.85 -21.79 5.33
C LYS A 377 10.72 -22.83 4.65
N ASP A 378 10.21 -23.46 3.60
CA ASP A 378 10.93 -24.46 2.80
C ASP A 378 11.81 -23.83 1.70
N LEU A 379 11.72 -22.52 1.47
CA LEU A 379 12.55 -21.82 0.47
C LEU A 379 13.81 -21.25 1.11
N ASN A 380 14.96 -21.43 0.44
CA ASN A 380 16.22 -20.77 0.84
C ASN A 380 16.24 -19.30 0.38
N VAL A 381 15.50 -18.45 1.10
CA VAL A 381 15.43 -16.99 0.85
C VAL A 381 16.66 -16.26 1.43
N GLN A 382 17.44 -16.91 2.29
CA GLN A 382 18.61 -16.30 2.93
C GLN A 382 19.64 -15.83 1.90
N ALA A 383 19.85 -16.58 0.82
CA ALA A 383 20.75 -16.21 -0.28
C ALA A 383 20.36 -14.89 -0.97
N ILE A 384 19.09 -14.50 -0.90
CA ILE A 384 18.57 -13.25 -1.48
C ILE A 384 18.72 -12.09 -0.50
N LEU A 385 18.51 -12.36 0.79
CA LEU A 385 18.47 -11.31 1.81
C LEU A 385 19.86 -10.95 2.35
N SER A 386 20.82 -11.89 2.35
CA SER A 386 22.10 -11.82 3.07
C SER A 386 22.78 -10.45 3.08
N GLU A 387 22.97 -9.82 1.92
CA GLU A 387 23.67 -8.53 1.80
C GLU A 387 22.96 -7.37 2.50
N SER A 388 21.62 -7.33 2.44
CA SER A 388 20.81 -6.27 3.06
C SER A 388 20.26 -6.65 4.43
N HIS A 389 20.29 -7.95 4.77
CA HIS A 389 19.59 -8.48 5.93
C HIS A 389 20.21 -8.03 7.24
N ALA A 390 21.54 -8.04 7.35
CA ALA A 390 22.24 -7.59 8.55
C ALA A 390 21.88 -6.13 8.91
N ARG A 391 21.81 -5.26 7.90
CA ARG A 391 21.38 -3.86 8.06
C ARG A 391 19.89 -3.74 8.38
N PHE A 392 19.05 -4.61 7.81
CA PHE A 392 17.63 -4.68 8.13
C PHE A 392 17.38 -5.05 9.58
N VAL A 393 17.99 -6.14 10.07
CA VAL A 393 17.79 -6.59 11.46
C VAL A 393 18.47 -5.68 12.48
N SER A 394 19.47 -4.87 12.09
CA SER A 394 20.05 -3.83 12.95
C SER A 394 19.16 -2.58 13.12
N GLY A 395 18.01 -2.52 12.44
CA GLY A 395 17.11 -1.38 12.47
C GLY A 395 17.52 -0.23 11.56
N SER A 396 18.42 -0.45 10.59
CA SER A 396 18.79 0.59 9.61
C SER A 396 17.68 0.94 8.62
N TYR A 397 16.58 0.19 8.65
CA TYR A 397 15.43 0.31 7.75
C TYR A 397 14.15 0.36 8.59
N MET A 398 13.29 1.35 8.35
CA MET A 398 12.00 1.48 9.05
C MET A 398 11.10 0.26 8.82
N GLU A 399 11.30 -0.46 7.71
CA GLU A 399 10.57 -1.66 7.34
C GLU A 399 10.70 -2.77 8.40
N LEU A 400 11.73 -2.76 9.26
CA LEU A 400 11.84 -3.68 10.39
C LEU A 400 10.57 -3.65 11.27
N LEU A 401 9.93 -2.48 11.37
CA LEU A 401 8.73 -2.30 12.17
C LEU A 401 7.47 -2.91 11.54
N THR A 402 7.46 -3.17 10.23
CA THR A 402 6.23 -3.48 9.46
C THR A 402 6.30 -4.72 8.58
N SER A 403 7.49 -5.17 8.19
CA SER A 403 7.68 -6.32 7.29
C SER A 403 7.68 -7.61 8.07
N ARG A 404 6.91 -8.61 7.60
CA ARG A 404 7.07 -9.99 8.06
C ARG A 404 8.45 -10.48 7.62
N TYR A 405 9.18 -11.15 8.51
CA TYR A 405 10.41 -11.88 8.22
C TYR A 405 10.59 -13.01 9.26
N TYR A 406 11.55 -13.92 9.05
CA TYR A 406 11.84 -15.03 9.97
C TYR A 406 12.88 -14.70 11.04
#